data_AF-A0A916I5Z7-F1
#
_entry.id   AF-A0A916I5Z7-F1
#
_cell.length_a   1.000
_cell.length_b   1.000
_cell.length_c   1.000
_cell.angle_alpha   90.00
_cell.angle_beta   90.00
_cell.angle_gamma   90.00
#
_symmetry.space_group_name_H-M   'P 1'
#
loop_
_entity.id
_entity.type
_entity.pdbx_description
1 polymer ?
#
loop_
_entity_poly.entity_id
_entity_poly.type
_entity_poly.pdbx_seq_one_letter_code
_entity_poly.pdbx_strand_id
1 'polypeptide(L)'
;MDVKKILVPTLLAFAFFTFACVYIVLPEGLETPEAAVEDVEVKVWKGIVTNVGKSDAGDLHVDIAIRNDTGDWSTMRAVPGKPAILTTGDGKTINCDTVFIGTGGHRLAPGFQMRGYTGGKKDALETQLLYVECAGASADAGSILSIDYVSFGGILDDYDPEANKTEGVLELNLDEVVADLQYPIGSTVDGLILEAGTSITGLSDNVVTLLDVERTDIGFQFTWQNFNPTKFPLKTHIGTPPVIGSDGIIYGFYESLDIVPIPITPPSENTEWTTEVAVPEDVKGFYIMLSVESKKPRTYVNYALDISDK
;
A
#
# COMPACT_ATOMS: atom_id res chain seq x y z
N MET A 1 -60.59 -37.21 -6.56
CA MET A 1 -59.99 -36.23 -5.62
C MET A 1 -59.41 -35.10 -6.45
N ASP A 2 -59.81 -33.87 -6.13
CA ASP A 2 -59.52 -32.68 -6.94
C ASP A 2 -58.00 -32.38 -6.90
N VAL A 3 -57.32 -32.44 -8.04
CA VAL A 3 -55.85 -32.41 -8.15
C VAL A 3 -55.25 -31.16 -7.49
N LYS A 4 -56.03 -30.06 -7.45
CA LYS A 4 -55.65 -28.81 -6.79
C LYS A 4 -55.60 -28.90 -5.26
N LYS A 5 -56.37 -29.79 -4.63
CA LYS A 5 -56.39 -29.94 -3.15
C LYS A 5 -55.22 -30.75 -2.59
N ILE A 6 -54.52 -31.49 -3.44
CA ILE A 6 -53.30 -32.25 -3.07
C ILE A 6 -52.05 -31.41 -3.37
N LEU A 7 -52.07 -30.61 -4.43
CA LEU A 7 -50.90 -29.82 -4.85
C LEU A 7 -50.47 -28.76 -3.82
N VAL A 8 -51.43 -28.12 -3.16
CA VAL A 8 -51.18 -27.04 -2.18
C VAL A 8 -50.45 -27.55 -0.93
N PRO A 9 -50.88 -28.63 -0.24
CA PRO A 9 -50.13 -29.16 0.89
C PRO A 9 -48.77 -29.77 0.47
N THR A 10 -48.64 -30.32 -0.74
CA THR A 10 -47.36 -30.83 -1.25
C THR A 10 -46.35 -29.69 -1.53
N LEU A 11 -46.80 -28.56 -2.08
CA LEU A 11 -45.98 -27.36 -2.29
C LEU A 11 -45.59 -26.70 -0.96
N LEU A 12 -46.49 -26.68 0.04
CA LEU A 12 -46.19 -26.19 1.38
C LEU A 12 -45.18 -27.08 2.12
N ALA A 13 -45.28 -28.40 1.96
CA ALA A 13 -44.27 -29.32 2.49
C ALA A 13 -42.91 -29.12 1.80
N PHE A 14 -42.87 -28.94 0.47
CA PHE A 14 -41.64 -28.62 -0.26
C PHE A 14 -41.02 -27.29 0.20
N ALA A 15 -41.83 -26.25 0.39
CA ALA A 15 -41.37 -24.97 0.92
C ALA A 15 -40.82 -25.08 2.35
N PHE A 16 -41.39 -25.96 3.19
CA PHE A 16 -40.90 -26.21 4.55
C PHE A 16 -39.56 -26.95 4.58
N PHE A 17 -39.28 -27.79 3.58
CA PHE A 17 -37.99 -28.50 3.45
C PHE A 17 -36.90 -27.69 2.73
N THR A 18 -37.23 -26.67 1.94
CA THR A 18 -36.23 -25.82 1.26
C THR A 18 -35.58 -24.77 2.18
N PHE A 19 -36.17 -24.47 3.34
CA PHE A 19 -35.58 -23.54 4.33
C PHE A 19 -34.75 -24.22 5.43
N ALA A 20 -34.54 -25.55 5.36
CA ALA A 20 -33.74 -26.29 6.33
C ALA A 20 -32.24 -26.43 5.96
N CYS A 21 -31.77 -25.77 4.90
CA CYS A 21 -30.37 -25.82 4.45
C CYS A 21 -29.61 -24.48 4.61
N VAL A 22 -29.90 -23.72 5.67
CA VAL A 22 -29.05 -22.58 6.06
C VAL A 22 -28.10 -23.02 7.17
N TYR A 23 -27.12 -23.85 6.80
CA TYR A 23 -25.74 -23.79 7.31
C TYR A 23 -24.87 -24.79 6.54
N ILE A 24 -24.48 -24.43 5.32
CA ILE A 24 -23.31 -25.06 4.68
C ILE A 24 -22.17 -24.08 4.84
N VAL A 25 -21.24 -24.42 5.73
CA VAL A 25 -19.90 -23.82 5.72
C VAL A 25 -19.21 -24.38 4.48
N LEU A 26 -19.06 -23.56 3.44
CA LEU A 26 -18.21 -23.88 2.31
C LEU A 26 -16.75 -23.85 2.79
N PRO A 27 -15.93 -24.87 2.48
CA PRO A 27 -14.48 -24.75 2.61
C PRO A 27 -13.97 -23.60 1.74
N GLU A 28 -12.95 -22.88 2.21
CA GLU A 28 -12.31 -21.82 1.42
C GLU A 28 -11.90 -22.36 0.03
N GLY A 29 -12.35 -21.70 -1.04
CA GLY A 29 -11.95 -22.00 -2.43
C GLY A 29 -12.98 -22.70 -3.34
N LEU A 30 -14.26 -22.80 -2.96
CA LEU A 30 -15.33 -23.40 -3.81
C LEU A 30 -16.51 -22.47 -4.10
N GLU A 31 -16.28 -21.16 -4.15
CA GLU A 31 -17.29 -20.23 -4.64
C GLU A 31 -17.41 -20.31 -6.16
N THR A 32 -18.64 -20.50 -6.65
CA THR A 32 -18.95 -20.47 -8.07
C THR A 32 -18.81 -19.02 -8.53
N PRO A 33 -18.13 -18.70 -9.65
CA PRO A 33 -17.97 -17.31 -10.05
C PRO A 33 -19.33 -16.70 -10.31
N GLU A 34 -19.72 -15.73 -9.49
CA GLU A 34 -20.85 -14.87 -9.78
C GLU A 34 -20.62 -14.25 -11.15
N ALA A 35 -21.65 -14.31 -12.00
CA ALA A 35 -21.62 -13.71 -13.32
C ALA A 35 -21.16 -12.26 -13.20
N ALA A 36 -20.11 -11.92 -13.94
CA ALA A 36 -19.49 -10.60 -13.96
C ALA A 36 -20.56 -9.51 -14.06
N VAL A 37 -20.67 -8.72 -13.01
CA VAL A 37 -21.36 -7.44 -13.03
C VAL A 37 -20.55 -6.55 -13.99
N GLU A 38 -21.15 -6.19 -15.13
CA GLU A 38 -20.66 -5.07 -15.96
C GLU A 38 -20.57 -3.84 -15.03
N ASP A 39 -19.38 -3.21 -14.95
CA ASP A 39 -18.94 -2.14 -14.02
C ASP A 39 -18.15 -2.52 -12.74
N VAL A 40 -17.52 -3.70 -12.66
CA VAL A 40 -16.41 -3.85 -11.69
C VAL A 40 -15.15 -3.20 -12.28
N GLU A 41 -14.93 -1.93 -11.95
CA GLU A 41 -13.67 -1.24 -12.22
C GLU A 41 -12.53 -2.08 -11.61
N VAL A 42 -11.64 -2.60 -12.46
CA VAL A 42 -10.54 -3.45 -12.03
C VAL A 42 -9.57 -2.57 -11.25
N LYS A 43 -9.63 -2.68 -9.92
CA LYS A 43 -8.81 -1.92 -8.98
C LYS A 43 -7.35 -2.36 -9.06
N VAL A 44 -6.52 -1.61 -9.80
CA VAL A 44 -5.10 -1.91 -10.03
C VAL A 44 -4.21 -0.76 -9.61
N TRP A 45 -2.90 -0.95 -9.65
CA TRP A 45 -1.96 0.17 -9.53
C TRP A 45 -2.05 1.05 -10.78
N LYS A 46 -2.05 2.38 -10.56
CA LYS A 46 -2.03 3.35 -11.64
C LYS A 46 -0.67 4.02 -11.71
N GLY A 47 -0.11 4.09 -12.92
CA GLY A 47 1.06 4.89 -13.22
C GLY A 47 0.66 6.22 -13.88
N ILE A 48 1.40 7.28 -13.59
CA ILE A 48 1.13 8.63 -14.08
C ILE A 48 2.46 9.23 -14.55
N VAL A 49 2.54 9.66 -15.80
CA VAL A 49 3.72 10.33 -16.34
C VAL A 49 3.73 11.77 -15.82
N THR A 50 4.79 12.17 -15.15
CA THR A 50 4.91 13.53 -14.58
C THR A 50 5.87 14.41 -15.37
N ASN A 51 6.84 13.80 -16.06
CA ASN A 51 7.73 14.48 -16.97
C ASN A 51 8.34 13.49 -17.99
N VAL A 52 8.60 13.99 -19.20
CA VAL A 52 9.30 13.27 -20.27
C VAL A 52 10.43 14.16 -20.75
N GLY A 53 11.66 13.72 -20.53
CA GLY A 53 12.85 14.51 -20.79
C GLY A 53 14.03 13.67 -21.21
N LYS A 54 15.22 14.19 -20.94
CA LYS A 54 16.48 13.50 -21.19
C LYS A 54 17.27 13.34 -19.91
N SER A 55 17.93 12.20 -19.76
CA SER A 55 18.93 11.99 -18.72
C SER A 55 20.20 12.82 -19.02
N ASP A 56 21.12 12.89 -18.06
CA ASP A 56 22.43 13.52 -18.25
C ASP A 56 23.25 12.88 -19.39
N ALA A 57 23.01 11.59 -19.67
CA ALA A 57 23.62 10.86 -20.78
C ALA A 57 22.96 11.16 -22.14
N GLY A 58 21.84 11.88 -22.15
CA GLY A 58 21.06 12.21 -23.34
C GLY A 58 20.03 11.16 -23.74
N ASP A 59 19.86 10.12 -22.92
CA ASP A 59 18.86 9.06 -23.10
C ASP A 59 17.46 9.58 -22.74
N LEU A 60 16.42 8.91 -23.23
CA LEU A 60 15.05 9.23 -22.81
C LEU A 60 14.91 8.96 -21.30
N HIS A 61 14.39 9.94 -20.55
CA HIS A 61 14.10 9.83 -19.12
C HIS A 61 12.63 10.17 -18.87
N VAL A 62 11.91 9.28 -18.19
CA VAL A 62 10.48 9.43 -17.90
C VAL A 62 10.26 9.38 -16.40
N ASP A 63 9.85 10.50 -15.80
CA ASP A 63 9.49 10.59 -14.40
C ASP A 63 8.05 10.10 -14.19
N ILE A 64 7.87 9.19 -13.23
CA ILE A 64 6.61 8.47 -13.03
C ILE A 64 6.16 8.62 -11.60
N ALA A 65 4.88 8.89 -11.39
CA ALA A 65 4.21 8.70 -10.12
C ALA A 65 3.36 7.43 -10.15
N ILE A 66 3.18 6.80 -8.99
CA ILE A 66 2.32 5.62 -8.84
C ILE A 66 1.25 5.91 -7.80
N ARG A 67 0.02 5.46 -8.05
CA ARG A 67 -1.12 5.56 -7.14
C ARG A 67 -1.68 4.17 -6.85
N ASN A 68 -1.96 3.92 -5.58
CA ASN A 68 -2.58 2.68 -5.16
C ASN A 68 -4.10 2.76 -5.36
N ASP A 69 -4.59 2.35 -6.53
CA ASP A 69 -6.03 2.24 -6.80
C ASP A 69 -6.58 0.82 -6.56
N THR A 70 -5.82 -0.06 -5.88
CA THR A 70 -6.23 -1.45 -5.60
C THR A 70 -7.39 -1.56 -4.61
N GLY A 71 -7.70 -0.49 -3.89
CA GLY A 71 -8.76 -0.45 -2.89
C GLY A 71 -8.39 -1.06 -1.55
N ASP A 72 -7.14 -1.50 -1.38
CA ASP A 72 -6.59 -1.97 -0.11
C ASP A 72 -5.13 -1.50 0.04
N TRP A 73 -4.55 -1.65 1.23
CA TRP A 73 -3.14 -1.40 1.47
C TRP A 73 -2.29 -2.35 0.65
N SER A 74 -1.32 -1.83 -0.10
CA SER A 74 -0.48 -2.69 -0.91
C SER A 74 0.93 -2.15 -1.10
N THR A 75 1.85 -3.06 -1.38
CA THR A 75 3.21 -2.75 -1.85
C THR A 75 3.31 -3.16 -3.32
N MET A 76 4.17 -2.49 -4.07
CA MET A 76 4.38 -2.76 -5.50
C MET A 76 5.84 -2.56 -5.87
N ARG A 77 6.31 -3.36 -6.83
CA ARG A 77 7.60 -3.19 -7.49
C ARG A 77 7.54 -3.67 -8.93
N ALA A 78 8.35 -3.07 -9.81
CA ALA A 78 8.62 -3.65 -11.11
C ALA A 78 9.14 -5.09 -10.99
N VAL A 79 8.84 -5.93 -11.98
CA VAL A 79 9.33 -7.32 -12.01
C VAL A 79 10.86 -7.32 -12.04
N PRO A 80 11.55 -7.93 -11.06
CA PRO A 80 13.00 -7.91 -11.00
C PRO A 80 13.65 -8.50 -12.26
N GLY A 81 14.62 -7.77 -12.82
CA GLY A 81 15.37 -8.19 -14.00
C GLY A 81 14.60 -8.14 -15.32
N LYS A 82 13.37 -7.58 -15.34
CA LYS A 82 12.59 -7.37 -16.56
C LYS A 82 12.67 -5.89 -16.97
N PRO A 83 13.08 -5.55 -18.20
CA PRO A 83 13.10 -4.17 -18.67
C PRO A 83 11.67 -3.66 -18.88
N ALA A 84 11.50 -2.34 -18.83
CA ALA A 84 10.30 -1.71 -19.35
C ALA A 84 10.34 -1.70 -20.89
N ILE A 85 9.18 -1.68 -21.53
CA ILE A 85 9.06 -1.72 -22.99
C ILE A 85 8.51 -0.38 -23.46
N LEU A 86 9.32 0.38 -24.19
CA LEU A 86 8.87 1.56 -24.91
C LEU A 86 8.38 1.14 -26.30
N THR A 87 7.11 1.34 -26.58
CA THR A 87 6.54 1.25 -27.94
C THR A 87 6.47 2.64 -28.53
N THR A 88 7.27 2.93 -29.56
CA THR A 88 7.26 4.22 -30.25
C THR A 88 6.02 4.37 -31.12
N GLY A 89 5.69 5.61 -31.53
CA GLY A 89 4.50 5.89 -32.35
C GLY A 89 4.47 5.17 -33.72
N ASP A 90 5.62 4.69 -34.22
CA ASP A 90 5.73 3.85 -35.42
C ASP A 90 5.58 2.33 -35.15
N GLY A 91 5.32 1.94 -33.90
CA GLY A 91 5.09 0.57 -33.46
C GLY A 91 6.36 -0.24 -33.17
N LYS A 92 7.55 0.37 -33.18
CA LYS A 92 8.79 -0.31 -32.76
C LYS A 92 8.85 -0.41 -31.24
N THR A 93 9.46 -1.47 -30.76
CA THR A 93 9.66 -1.71 -29.32
C THR A 93 11.14 -1.57 -28.95
N ILE A 94 11.41 -0.86 -27.86
CA ILE A 94 12.74 -0.65 -27.29
C ILE A 94 12.70 -1.12 -25.83
N ASN A 95 13.70 -1.90 -25.42
CA ASN A 95 13.86 -2.29 -24.02
C ASN A 95 14.56 -1.17 -23.25
N CYS A 96 13.96 -0.79 -22.12
CA CYS A 96 14.47 0.22 -21.20
C CYS A 96 14.94 -0.52 -19.93
N ASP A 97 16.25 -0.72 -19.81
CA ASP A 97 16.84 -1.53 -18.74
C ASP A 97 16.88 -0.80 -17.39
N THR A 98 16.88 0.53 -17.39
CA THR A 98 16.86 1.33 -16.17
C THR A 98 15.42 1.54 -15.73
N VAL A 99 14.97 0.75 -14.75
CA VAL A 99 13.61 0.81 -14.20
C VAL A 99 13.67 0.94 -12.68
N PHE A 100 13.32 2.12 -12.17
CA PHE A 100 13.16 2.38 -10.75
C PHE A 100 11.69 2.64 -10.44
N ILE A 101 10.92 1.56 -10.27
CA ILE A 101 9.48 1.65 -10.01
C ILE A 101 9.12 0.74 -8.84
N GLY A 102 8.52 1.32 -7.80
CA GLY A 102 8.01 0.60 -6.65
C GLY A 102 7.85 1.48 -5.42
N THR A 103 7.41 0.88 -4.32
CA THR A 103 7.14 1.60 -3.06
C THR A 103 8.33 1.55 -2.08
N GLY A 104 9.47 1.00 -2.49
CA GLY A 104 10.61 0.76 -1.60
C GLY A 104 10.38 -0.35 -0.57
N GLY A 105 9.33 -1.15 -0.75
CA GLY A 105 8.89 -2.19 0.21
C GLY A 105 7.76 -1.73 1.12
N HIS A 106 7.58 -0.42 1.29
CA HIS A 106 6.52 0.17 2.10
C HIS A 106 5.13 -0.17 1.54
N ARG A 107 4.14 -0.33 2.43
CA ARG A 107 2.74 -0.44 2.02
C ARG A 107 2.14 0.96 1.88
N LEU A 108 1.62 1.26 0.70
CA LEU A 108 0.93 2.51 0.40
C LEU A 108 -0.57 2.34 0.66
N ALA A 109 -1.20 3.35 1.26
CA ALA A 109 -2.63 3.33 1.51
C ALA A 109 -3.42 3.45 0.20
N PRO A 110 -4.65 2.92 0.11
CA PRO A 110 -5.49 3.10 -1.08
C PRO A 110 -5.77 4.59 -1.33
N GLY A 111 -5.73 5.01 -2.59
CA GLY A 111 -5.89 6.40 -3.02
C GLY A 111 -4.65 7.29 -2.81
N PHE A 112 -3.65 6.83 -2.07
CA PHE A 112 -2.37 7.53 -1.95
C PHE A 112 -1.51 7.31 -3.19
N GLN A 113 -0.69 8.31 -3.48
CA GLN A 113 0.24 8.34 -4.59
C GLN A 113 1.62 8.85 -4.16
N MET A 114 2.64 8.39 -4.85
CA MET A 114 4.03 8.67 -4.56
C MET A 114 4.86 8.78 -5.84
N ARG A 115 5.99 9.49 -5.75
CA ARG A 115 6.99 9.61 -6.81
C ARG A 115 8.40 9.23 -6.36
N GLY A 116 8.56 8.77 -5.12
CA GLY A 116 9.84 8.31 -4.61
C GLY A 116 9.77 7.80 -3.19
N TYR A 117 10.88 7.24 -2.73
CA TYR A 117 11.02 6.72 -1.37
C TYR A 117 12.47 6.85 -0.90
N THR A 118 12.67 6.70 0.41
CA THR A 118 14.02 6.61 0.99
C THR A 118 14.61 5.23 0.74
N GLY A 119 15.66 5.19 -0.07
CA GLY A 119 16.45 4.00 -0.40
C GLY A 119 17.90 4.12 0.06
N GLY A 120 18.82 3.51 -0.69
CA GLY A 120 20.25 3.50 -0.38
C GLY A 120 20.60 2.49 0.71
N LYS A 121 21.53 2.86 1.60
CA LYS A 121 21.94 2.04 2.76
C LYS A 121 21.46 2.69 4.05
N LYS A 122 21.27 1.88 5.11
CA LYS A 122 20.80 2.39 6.40
C LYS A 122 21.68 3.51 6.99
N ASP A 123 22.97 3.51 6.71
CA ASP A 123 23.95 4.52 7.13
C ASP A 123 24.20 5.63 6.09
N ALA A 124 23.61 5.52 4.90
CA ALA A 124 23.71 6.45 3.79
C ALA A 124 22.39 6.44 3.01
N LEU A 125 21.38 7.11 3.60
CA LEU A 125 20.03 7.21 3.04
C LEU A 125 20.05 8.12 1.82
N GLU A 126 19.35 7.71 0.77
CA GLU A 126 19.21 8.47 -0.47
C GLU A 126 17.75 8.49 -0.90
N THR A 127 17.33 9.58 -1.54
CA THR A 127 16.00 9.62 -2.17
C THR A 127 16.06 8.89 -3.50
N GLN A 128 15.28 7.82 -3.64
CA GLN A 128 15.08 7.13 -4.91
C GLN A 128 13.78 7.65 -5.54
N LEU A 129 13.91 8.42 -6.61
CA LEU A 129 12.76 8.81 -7.43
C LEU A 129 12.32 7.64 -8.32
N LEU A 130 11.06 7.72 -8.76
CA LEU A 130 10.45 6.73 -9.64
C LEU A 130 10.58 7.17 -11.09
N TYR A 131 11.36 6.42 -11.88
CA TYR A 131 11.61 6.77 -13.27
C TYR A 131 12.02 5.56 -14.12
N VAL A 132 11.96 5.74 -15.43
CA VAL A 132 12.48 4.81 -16.44
C VAL A 132 13.40 5.55 -17.40
N GLU A 133 14.52 4.92 -17.76
CA GLU A 133 15.39 5.42 -18.84
C GLU A 133 15.55 4.41 -19.97
N CYS A 134 15.47 4.92 -21.19
CA CYS A 134 15.59 4.13 -22.42
C CYS A 134 16.81 4.61 -23.20
N ALA A 135 17.88 3.82 -23.16
CA ALA A 135 19.16 4.17 -23.77
C ALA A 135 19.04 4.41 -25.29
N GLY A 136 19.56 5.54 -25.77
CA GLY A 136 19.54 5.93 -27.17
C GLY A 136 18.15 6.14 -27.79
N ALA A 137 17.09 6.18 -26.98
CA ALA A 137 15.73 6.37 -27.44
C ALA A 137 15.28 7.85 -27.34
N SER A 138 14.20 8.17 -28.06
CA SER A 138 13.43 9.39 -27.90
C SER A 138 11.95 9.05 -27.80
N ALA A 139 11.19 9.83 -27.05
CA ALA A 139 9.74 9.71 -27.03
C ALA A 139 9.14 10.49 -28.21
N ASP A 140 8.73 9.78 -29.25
CA ASP A 140 7.93 10.35 -30.33
C ASP A 140 6.45 10.42 -29.92
N ALA A 141 5.66 11.27 -30.58
CA ALA A 141 4.22 11.36 -30.30
C ALA A 141 3.53 9.99 -30.47
N GLY A 142 2.63 9.66 -29.55
CA GLY A 142 1.95 8.37 -29.47
C GLY A 142 2.76 7.24 -28.85
N SER A 143 3.91 7.55 -28.23
CA SER A 143 4.72 6.54 -27.56
C SER A 143 4.07 6.05 -26.26
N ILE A 144 4.13 4.75 -26.03
CA ILE A 144 3.60 4.08 -24.84
C ILE A 144 4.74 3.38 -24.11
N LEU A 145 4.84 3.57 -22.81
CA LEU A 145 5.77 2.86 -21.94
C LEU A 145 5.01 1.80 -21.12
N SER A 146 5.47 0.56 -21.18
CA SER A 146 4.85 -0.57 -20.47
C SER A 146 5.83 -1.13 -19.43
N ILE A 147 5.38 -1.25 -18.19
CA ILE A 147 6.18 -1.76 -17.06
C ILE A 147 5.42 -2.88 -16.37
N ASP A 148 5.92 -4.10 -16.43
CA ASP A 148 5.37 -5.19 -15.64
C ASP A 148 5.70 -5.02 -14.16
N TYR A 149 4.71 -5.24 -13.31
CA TYR A 149 4.86 -5.15 -11.87
C TYR A 149 4.30 -6.36 -11.14
N VAL A 150 4.80 -6.55 -9.93
CA VAL A 150 4.21 -7.42 -8.92
C VAL A 150 3.77 -6.56 -7.74
N SER A 151 2.62 -6.91 -7.17
CA SER A 151 2.05 -6.22 -6.01
C SER A 151 1.54 -7.21 -4.99
N PHE A 152 1.48 -6.78 -3.73
CA PHE A 152 1.05 -7.61 -2.60
C PHE A 152 0.03 -6.82 -1.78
N GLY A 153 -1.22 -7.29 -1.81
CA GLY A 153 -2.36 -6.61 -1.19
C GLY A 153 -2.63 -7.00 0.26
N GLY A 154 -3.44 -6.18 0.94
CA GLY A 154 -4.09 -6.46 2.22
C GLY A 154 -3.21 -6.34 3.46
N ILE A 155 -3.14 -7.44 4.20
CA ILE A 155 -2.38 -7.54 5.45
C ILE A 155 -0.97 -8.03 5.17
N LEU A 156 0.00 -7.52 5.92
CA LEU A 156 1.38 -8.03 5.87
C LEU A 156 1.47 -9.26 6.77
N ASP A 157 1.88 -10.41 6.23
CA ASP A 157 2.14 -11.63 7.00
C ASP A 157 3.55 -12.12 6.69
N ASP A 158 4.48 -11.96 7.63
CA ASP A 158 5.89 -12.35 7.40
C ASP A 158 6.06 -13.87 7.29
N TYR A 159 5.08 -14.66 7.73
CA TYR A 159 5.10 -16.11 7.54
C TYR A 159 4.67 -16.54 6.14
N ASP A 160 3.94 -15.69 5.43
CA ASP A 160 3.51 -15.92 4.05
C ASP A 160 3.62 -14.62 3.22
N PRO A 161 4.85 -14.13 2.99
CA PRO A 161 5.06 -12.81 2.38
C PRO A 161 4.63 -12.74 0.91
N GLU A 162 4.43 -13.89 0.27
CA GLU A 162 3.95 -14.00 -1.11
C GLU A 162 2.42 -14.21 -1.18
N ALA A 163 1.74 -14.29 -0.03
CA ALA A 163 0.29 -14.26 0.01
C ALA A 163 -0.23 -12.99 -0.68
N ASN A 164 -1.35 -13.12 -1.39
CA ASN A 164 -2.00 -12.03 -2.12
C ASN A 164 -1.12 -11.36 -3.19
N LYS A 165 -0.10 -12.07 -3.71
CA LYS A 165 0.66 -11.62 -4.88
C LYS A 165 -0.25 -11.50 -6.09
N THR A 166 -0.22 -10.35 -6.73
CA THR A 166 -0.90 -10.07 -8.00
C THR A 166 0.10 -9.47 -8.99
N GLU A 167 -0.03 -9.83 -10.26
CA GLU A 167 0.81 -9.31 -11.35
C GLU A 167 -0.03 -8.37 -12.23
N GLY A 168 0.62 -7.37 -12.83
CA GLY A 168 -0.05 -6.43 -13.72
C GLY A 168 0.95 -5.67 -14.58
N VAL A 169 0.42 -4.77 -15.41
CA VAL A 169 1.21 -3.92 -16.30
C VAL A 169 0.78 -2.48 -16.10
N LEU A 170 1.74 -1.58 -15.84
CA LEU A 170 1.53 -0.15 -15.96
C LEU A 170 1.69 0.22 -17.43
N GLU A 171 0.62 0.66 -18.08
CA GLU A 171 0.65 1.23 -19.42
C GLU A 171 0.58 2.76 -19.31
N LEU A 172 1.61 3.43 -19.79
CA LEU A 172 1.82 4.87 -19.64
C LEU A 172 1.85 5.52 -21.02
N ASN A 173 0.91 6.42 -21.29
CA ASN A 173 0.95 7.26 -22.49
C ASN A 173 1.91 8.44 -22.25
N LEU A 174 2.99 8.52 -23.03
CA LEU A 174 4.01 9.55 -22.86
C LEU A 174 3.54 10.94 -23.34
N ASP A 175 2.42 11.01 -24.07
CA ASP A 175 1.79 12.29 -24.43
C ASP A 175 0.94 12.87 -23.28
N GLU A 176 0.57 12.06 -22.29
CA GLU A 176 -0.30 12.43 -21.15
C GLU A 176 0.52 12.81 -19.92
N VAL A 177 1.25 13.91 -20.02
CA VAL A 177 2.10 14.42 -18.93
C VAL A 177 1.29 15.26 -17.94
N VAL A 178 1.32 14.87 -16.66
CA VAL A 178 0.68 15.59 -15.55
C VAL A 178 1.75 16.18 -14.63
N ALA A 179 2.18 17.41 -14.94
CA ALA A 179 3.26 18.08 -14.21
C ALA A 179 2.85 18.54 -12.79
N ASP A 180 1.61 18.99 -12.60
CA ASP A 180 1.12 19.58 -11.34
C ASP A 180 0.38 18.57 -10.46
N LEU A 181 0.90 17.35 -10.41
CA LEU A 181 0.27 16.26 -9.67
C LEU A 181 0.32 16.51 -8.15
N GLN A 182 -0.82 16.34 -7.47
CA GLN A 182 -0.95 16.60 -6.04
C GLN A 182 -0.57 15.37 -5.21
N TYR A 183 0.15 15.57 -4.11
CA TYR A 183 0.57 14.49 -3.22
C TYR A 183 0.20 14.79 -1.75
N PRO A 184 0.14 13.76 -0.89
CA PRO A 184 0.21 12.34 -1.22
C PRO A 184 -1.14 11.72 -1.61
N ILE A 185 -2.24 12.48 -1.50
CA ILE A 185 -3.60 11.96 -1.75
C ILE A 185 -3.99 12.25 -3.19
N GLY A 186 -4.13 11.19 -4.00
CA GLY A 186 -4.58 11.26 -5.39
C GLY A 186 -6.06 10.93 -5.58
N SER A 187 -6.63 10.20 -4.63
CA SER A 187 -8.06 9.88 -4.54
C SER A 187 -8.43 9.73 -3.07
N THR A 188 -9.52 10.36 -2.63
CA THR A 188 -9.98 10.30 -1.24
C THR A 188 -10.71 9.00 -0.96
N VAL A 189 -10.41 8.36 0.18
CA VAL A 189 -11.12 7.18 0.68
C VAL A 189 -11.65 7.49 2.07
N ASP A 190 -12.98 7.47 2.21
CA ASP A 190 -13.65 7.83 3.47
C ASP A 190 -13.22 6.90 4.62
N GLY A 191 -12.84 7.51 5.75
CA GLY A 191 -12.44 6.80 6.97
C GLY A 191 -11.06 6.12 6.91
N LEU A 192 -10.29 6.31 5.83
CA LEU A 192 -8.95 5.73 5.69
C LEU A 192 -7.92 6.40 6.60
N ILE A 193 -7.98 7.74 6.69
CA ILE A 193 -7.03 8.56 7.42
C ILE A 193 -7.59 8.79 8.83
N LEU A 194 -6.79 8.46 9.83
CA LEU A 194 -7.13 8.59 11.24
C LEU A 194 -6.44 9.81 11.86
N GLU A 195 -7.05 10.40 12.88
CA GLU A 195 -6.44 11.49 13.63
C GLU A 195 -5.22 11.00 14.43
N ALA A 196 -4.20 11.85 14.57
CA ALA A 196 -3.12 11.62 15.52
C ALA A 196 -3.70 11.40 16.93
N GLY A 197 -3.27 10.34 17.61
CA GLY A 197 -3.80 9.94 18.92
C GLY A 197 -4.95 8.95 18.88
N THR A 198 -5.40 8.51 17.70
CA THR A 198 -6.34 7.39 17.58
C THR A 198 -5.74 6.13 18.22
N SER A 199 -6.50 5.48 19.11
CA SER A 199 -6.11 4.21 19.72
C SER A 199 -6.26 3.06 18.72
N ILE A 200 -5.18 2.32 18.50
CA ILE A 200 -5.11 1.22 17.53
C ILE A 200 -4.94 -0.10 18.28
N THR A 201 -5.88 -1.01 18.08
CA THR A 201 -5.80 -2.36 18.66
C THR A 201 -4.84 -3.23 17.87
N GLY A 202 -3.81 -3.72 18.55
CA GLY A 202 -2.85 -4.70 18.07
C GLY A 202 -3.11 -6.11 18.64
N LEU A 203 -2.08 -6.96 18.55
CA LEU A 203 -2.11 -8.35 18.98
C LEU A 203 -2.41 -8.48 20.49
N SER A 204 -3.23 -9.47 20.84
CA SER A 204 -3.68 -9.71 22.23
C SER A 204 -4.36 -8.49 22.88
N ASP A 205 -5.08 -7.72 22.07
CA ASP A 205 -5.82 -6.51 22.47
C ASP A 205 -4.94 -5.40 23.05
N ASN A 206 -3.63 -5.44 22.81
CA ASN A 206 -2.75 -4.31 23.13
C ASN A 206 -3.21 -3.06 22.38
N VAL A 207 -3.08 -1.90 22.98
CA VAL A 207 -3.54 -0.63 22.38
C VAL A 207 -2.35 0.28 22.18
N VAL A 208 -1.99 0.52 20.92
CA VAL A 208 -0.95 1.46 20.53
C VAL A 208 -1.58 2.82 20.26
N THR A 209 -0.99 3.88 20.79
CA THR A 209 -1.44 5.27 20.59
C THR A 209 -0.24 6.18 20.34
N LEU A 210 -0.35 7.06 19.35
CA LEU A 210 0.61 8.15 19.13
C LEU A 210 0.30 9.27 20.12
N LEU A 211 1.19 9.53 21.07
CA LEU A 211 0.99 10.56 22.10
C LEU A 211 1.44 11.94 21.63
N ASP A 212 2.58 12.00 20.93
CA ASP A 212 3.18 13.27 20.54
C ASP A 212 3.99 13.13 19.24
N VAL A 213 4.10 14.24 18.52
CA VAL A 213 4.86 14.39 17.28
C VAL A 213 5.69 15.66 17.37
N GLU A 214 7.00 15.51 17.47
CA GLU A 214 7.95 16.62 17.52
C GLU A 214 8.69 16.73 16.19
N ARG A 215 8.60 17.90 15.54
CA ARG A 215 9.47 18.27 14.42
C ARG A 215 10.81 18.73 14.96
N THR A 216 11.88 18.11 14.47
CA THR A 216 13.28 18.39 14.79
C THR A 216 14.02 18.90 13.54
N ASP A 217 15.26 19.35 13.70
CA ASP A 217 16.12 19.81 12.60
C ASP A 217 16.45 18.69 11.58
N ILE A 218 16.33 17.43 11.98
CA ILE A 218 16.68 16.27 11.13
C ILE A 218 15.46 15.47 10.66
N GLY A 219 14.27 15.78 11.18
CA GLY A 219 13.03 15.12 10.81
C GLY A 219 11.99 15.09 11.92
N PHE A 220 11.36 13.95 12.17
CA PHE A 220 10.36 13.80 13.24
C PHE A 220 10.82 12.83 14.33
N GLN A 221 10.44 13.14 15.57
CA GLN A 221 10.41 12.21 16.67
C GLN A 221 8.95 11.95 17.08
N PHE A 222 8.57 10.68 17.16
CA PHE A 222 7.23 10.24 17.55
C PHE A 222 7.29 9.61 18.92
N THR A 223 6.41 10.03 19.83
CA THR A 223 6.23 9.39 21.14
C THR A 223 5.02 8.47 21.09
N TRP A 224 5.25 7.18 21.32
CA TRP A 224 4.22 6.15 21.31
C TRP A 224 3.94 5.65 22.71
N GLN A 225 2.72 5.16 22.93
CA GLN A 225 2.31 4.42 24.11
C GLN A 225 1.69 3.09 23.70
N ASN A 226 1.98 2.05 24.47
CA ASN A 226 1.28 0.77 24.41
C ASN A 226 0.63 0.48 25.76
N PHE A 227 -0.67 0.18 25.74
CA PHE A 227 -1.40 -0.37 26.88
C PHE A 227 -1.59 -1.87 26.69
N ASN A 228 -1.21 -2.66 27.70
CA ASN A 228 -1.36 -4.12 27.67
C ASN A 228 -2.48 -4.56 28.62
N PRO A 229 -3.67 -4.96 28.12
CA PRO A 229 -4.78 -5.37 28.99
C PRO A 229 -4.60 -6.79 29.57
N THR A 230 -3.56 -7.51 29.17
CA THR A 230 -3.40 -8.92 29.52
C THR A 230 -2.75 -9.11 30.90
N LYS A 231 -2.63 -10.37 31.33
CA LYS A 231 -1.96 -10.77 32.57
C LYS A 231 -0.47 -11.07 32.40
N PHE A 232 0.04 -10.96 31.18
CA PHE A 232 1.42 -11.30 30.84
C PHE A 232 2.13 -10.09 30.24
N PRO A 233 3.42 -9.91 30.50
CA PRO A 233 4.19 -8.87 29.80
C PRO A 233 4.25 -9.18 28.31
N LEU A 234 3.95 -8.19 27.46
CA LEU A 234 3.88 -8.35 26.01
C LEU A 234 4.65 -7.24 25.28
N LYS A 235 4.98 -7.52 24.02
CA LYS A 235 5.49 -6.54 23.05
C LYS A 235 4.48 -6.44 21.92
N THR A 236 4.34 -5.26 21.35
CA THR A 236 3.51 -5.03 20.16
C THR A 236 4.35 -4.35 19.11
N HIS A 237 4.65 -5.05 18.01
CA HIS A 237 5.57 -4.53 17.01
C HIS A 237 4.91 -3.49 16.10
N ILE A 238 5.56 -2.34 15.94
CA ILE A 238 5.16 -1.30 14.96
C ILE A 238 6.29 -0.86 14.01
N GLY A 239 7.49 -1.44 14.16
CA GLY A 239 8.69 -1.01 13.44
C GLY A 239 9.07 0.45 13.71
N THR A 240 9.69 1.08 12.71
CA THR A 240 9.96 2.52 12.64
C THR A 240 9.04 3.09 11.56
N PRO A 241 7.87 3.65 11.92
CA PRO A 241 6.87 4.04 10.93
C PRO A 241 7.41 5.11 9.96
N PRO A 242 7.36 4.87 8.63
CA PRO A 242 7.70 5.88 7.65
C PRO A 242 6.59 6.94 7.53
N VAL A 243 6.93 8.09 6.96
CA VAL A 243 5.97 9.15 6.64
C VAL A 243 5.98 9.47 5.15
N ILE A 244 4.83 9.83 4.59
CA ILE A 244 4.75 10.33 3.21
C ILE A 244 4.43 11.82 3.22
N GLY A 245 5.25 12.62 2.54
CA GLY A 245 5.13 14.09 2.50
C GLY A 245 4.25 14.63 1.37
N SER A 246 3.98 15.93 1.41
CA SER A 246 3.28 16.68 0.35
C SER A 246 4.04 16.73 -0.98
N ASP A 247 5.29 16.29 -0.99
CA ASP A 247 6.12 16.15 -2.17
C ASP A 247 6.06 14.73 -2.76
N GLY A 248 5.26 13.82 -2.18
CA GLY A 248 5.06 12.46 -2.70
C GLY A 248 6.22 11.50 -2.44
N ILE A 249 7.12 11.83 -1.52
CA ILE A 249 8.22 10.92 -1.12
C ILE A 249 7.86 10.22 0.19
N ILE A 250 8.07 8.91 0.23
CA ILE A 250 8.05 8.14 1.49
C ILE A 250 9.40 8.26 2.18
N TYR A 251 9.42 8.88 3.34
CA TYR A 251 10.58 9.02 4.21
C TYR A 251 10.61 7.94 5.28
N GLY A 252 11.80 7.36 5.46
CA GLY A 252 12.02 6.21 6.35
C GLY A 252 12.55 5.02 5.57
N PHE A 253 13.69 4.48 6.02
CA PHE A 253 14.28 3.30 5.42
C PHE A 253 13.42 2.07 5.71
N TYR A 254 13.08 1.29 4.68
CA TYR A 254 12.31 0.07 4.87
C TYR A 254 13.17 -1.00 5.57
N GLU A 255 12.73 -1.44 6.73
CA GLU A 255 13.30 -2.57 7.45
C GLU A 255 12.19 -3.46 8.03
N SER A 256 12.55 -4.70 8.36
CA SER A 256 11.60 -5.64 8.97
C SER A 256 11.11 -5.10 10.31
N LEU A 257 9.79 -5.09 10.51
CA LEU A 257 9.13 -4.47 11.66
C LEU A 257 9.51 -5.13 13.01
N ASP A 258 10.00 -6.38 12.97
CA ASP A 258 10.40 -7.18 14.13
C ASP A 258 11.86 -6.97 14.58
N ILE A 259 12.67 -6.27 13.77
CA ILE A 259 14.07 -5.96 14.11
C ILE A 259 14.15 -4.73 15.03
N VAL A 260 13.13 -3.87 15.00
CA VAL A 260 13.11 -2.62 15.76
C VAL A 260 12.94 -2.91 17.25
N PRO A 261 13.80 -2.35 18.14
CA PRO A 261 13.69 -2.57 19.57
C PRO A 261 12.42 -1.92 20.11
N ILE A 262 11.51 -2.73 20.65
CA ILE A 262 10.25 -2.27 21.25
C ILE A 262 10.21 -2.71 22.71
N PRO A 263 9.79 -1.81 23.63
CA PRO A 263 9.77 -2.13 25.05
C PRO A 263 8.74 -3.22 25.36
N ILE A 264 8.97 -3.90 26.48
CA ILE A 264 8.00 -4.83 27.05
C ILE A 264 7.02 -4.01 27.88
N THR A 265 5.72 -4.15 27.61
CA THR A 265 4.65 -3.52 28.38
C THR A 265 4.18 -4.48 29.48
N PRO A 266 4.26 -4.09 30.77
CA PRO A 266 3.79 -4.91 31.87
C PRO A 266 2.27 -5.16 31.83
N PRO A 267 1.78 -6.21 32.52
CA PRO A 267 0.35 -6.50 32.60
C PRO A 267 -0.47 -5.33 33.15
N SER A 268 -1.55 -4.95 32.47
CA SER A 268 -2.47 -3.87 32.87
C SER A 268 -1.80 -2.50 33.08
N GLU A 269 -0.67 -2.26 32.40
CA GLU A 269 0.10 -1.03 32.49
C GLU A 269 0.37 -0.43 31.10
N ASN A 270 0.85 0.82 31.10
CA ASN A 270 1.31 1.53 29.93
C ASN A 270 2.84 1.48 29.83
N THR A 271 3.35 1.55 28.62
CA THR A 271 4.78 1.83 28.38
C THR A 271 4.94 2.74 27.18
N GLU A 272 5.85 3.70 27.30
CA GLU A 272 6.13 4.70 26.29
C GLU A 272 7.51 4.49 25.68
N TRP A 273 7.65 4.83 24.40
CA TRP A 273 8.93 4.86 23.69
C TRP A 273 8.88 5.84 22.53
N THR A 274 10.06 6.13 21.96
CA THR A 274 10.18 7.01 20.80
C THR A 274 10.68 6.28 19.56
N THR A 275 10.27 6.78 18.40
CA THR A 275 10.84 6.42 17.10
C THR A 275 11.18 7.70 16.33
N GLU A 276 12.15 7.63 15.43
CA GLU A 276 12.60 8.79 14.66
C GLU A 276 12.58 8.50 13.16
N VAL A 277 12.21 9.50 12.36
CA VAL A 277 12.27 9.42 10.89
C VAL A 277 12.89 10.70 10.35
N ALA A 278 13.92 10.54 9.50
CA ALA A 278 14.57 11.68 8.88
C ALA A 278 13.71 12.23 7.75
N VAL A 279 13.47 13.55 7.74
CA VAL A 279 12.73 14.24 6.66
C VAL A 279 13.37 15.61 6.37
N PRO A 280 13.34 16.08 5.11
CA PRO A 280 13.79 17.44 4.79
C PRO A 280 12.95 18.51 5.49
N GLU A 281 13.61 19.58 5.95
CA GLU A 281 12.98 20.67 6.70
C GLU A 281 11.85 21.39 5.94
N ASP A 282 11.95 21.46 4.61
CA ASP A 282 11.08 22.23 3.72
C ASP A 282 9.81 21.49 3.27
N VAL A 283 9.77 20.16 3.44
CA VAL A 283 8.60 19.34 3.13
C VAL A 283 7.60 19.38 4.29
N LYS A 284 6.30 19.35 3.97
CA LYS A 284 5.17 19.48 4.91
C LYS A 284 4.07 18.46 4.60
N GLY A 285 2.94 18.54 5.32
CA GLY A 285 1.72 17.81 4.96
C GLY A 285 1.89 16.29 5.04
N PHE A 286 2.49 15.81 6.13
CA PHE A 286 2.86 14.42 6.27
C PHE A 286 1.71 13.54 6.77
N TYR A 287 1.79 12.27 6.39
CA TYR A 287 0.98 11.19 6.96
C TYR A 287 1.89 10.05 7.38
N ILE A 288 1.66 9.48 8.57
CA ILE A 288 2.38 8.28 9.03
C ILE A 288 1.75 7.05 8.39
N MET A 289 2.58 6.22 7.77
CA MET A 289 2.21 4.93 7.20
C MET A 289 2.52 3.84 8.23
N LEU A 290 1.60 3.66 9.19
CA LEU A 290 1.81 2.83 10.37
C LEU A 290 1.39 1.38 10.13
N SER A 291 2.24 0.44 10.52
CA SER A 291 1.90 -0.99 10.58
C SER A 291 1.87 -1.44 12.04
N VAL A 292 0.79 -2.08 12.49
CA VAL A 292 0.67 -2.59 13.87
C VAL A 292 0.48 -4.09 13.87
N GLU A 293 1.33 -4.81 14.59
CA GLU A 293 1.23 -6.25 14.76
C GLU A 293 -0.11 -6.62 15.39
N SER A 294 -0.88 -7.45 14.69
CA SER A 294 -2.30 -7.71 14.92
C SER A 294 -2.68 -9.12 14.46
N LYS A 295 -3.81 -9.63 14.96
CA LYS A 295 -4.37 -10.97 14.64
C LYS A 295 -3.53 -12.14 15.14
N LYS A 296 -2.32 -12.34 14.60
CA LYS A 296 -1.35 -13.36 15.02
C LYS A 296 0.07 -12.77 15.00
N PRO A 297 1.07 -13.40 15.65
CA PRO A 297 2.44 -12.92 15.61
C PRO A 297 2.93 -12.69 14.18
N ARG A 298 3.70 -11.61 13.97
CA ARG A 298 4.25 -11.21 12.67
C ARG A 298 3.23 -11.00 11.55
N THR A 299 2.01 -10.64 11.92
CA THR A 299 0.97 -10.19 10.99
C THR A 299 0.63 -8.74 11.30
N TYR A 300 0.57 -7.86 10.31
CA TYR A 300 0.43 -6.41 10.54
C TYR A 300 -0.72 -5.83 9.74
N VAL A 301 -1.56 -5.06 10.43
CA VAL A 301 -2.60 -4.23 9.84
C VAL A 301 -2.05 -2.81 9.70
N ASN A 302 -2.38 -2.16 8.59
CA ASN A 302 -1.80 -0.88 8.21
C ASN A 302 -2.81 0.25 8.41
N TYR A 303 -2.32 1.43 8.77
CA TYR A 303 -3.09 2.62 9.12
C TYR A 303 -2.39 3.88 8.60
N ALA A 304 -3.16 4.88 8.20
CA ALA A 304 -2.65 6.20 7.83
C ALA A 304 -3.02 7.18 8.95
N LEU A 305 -2.04 7.81 9.58
CA LEU A 305 -2.27 8.83 10.60
C LEU A 305 -1.98 10.22 10.05
N ASP A 306 -2.90 11.14 10.25
CA ASP A 306 -2.73 12.55 9.86
C ASP A 306 -1.81 13.27 10.85
N ILE A 307 -0.69 13.77 10.34
CA ILE A 307 0.22 14.68 11.05
C ILE A 307 0.52 15.92 10.18
N SER A 308 -0.41 16.29 9.30
CA SER A 308 -0.23 17.34 8.30
C SER A 308 -0.10 18.75 8.89
N ASP A 309 -0.47 18.92 10.17
CA ASP A 309 -0.32 20.15 10.94
C ASP A 309 1.08 20.33 11.57
N LYS A 310 1.95 19.32 11.47
CA LYS A 310 3.29 19.28 12.08
C LYS A 310 4.42 19.73 11.16
#